data_AF-R9T842-F1
#
_entry.id   AF-R9T842-F1
#
_cell.length_a   1.000
_cell.length_b   1.000
_cell.length_c   1.000
_cell.angle_alpha   90.00
_cell.angle_beta   90.00
_cell.angle_gamma   90.00
#
_symmetry.space_group_name_H-M   'P 1'
#
loop_
_entity.id
_entity.type
_entity.pdbx_description
1 polymer ?
#
loop_
_entity_poly.entity_id
_entity_poly.type
_entity_poly.pdbx_seq_one_letter_code
_entity_poly.pdbx_strand_id
1 'polypeptide(L)'
;MLYAGNAVTANAIKGDYLDKRMIAPVIITVLLLLYFVAFGALWMALEDGMPLIVTIMGLSIPAICIVASVYVLIERIKEIRSGVEDDLDKY
;
A
#
# COMPACT_ATOMS: atom_id res chain seq x y z
N MET A 1 14.03 20.56 32.83
CA MET A 1 13.28 20.65 31.54
C MET A 1 14.02 20.04 30.34
N LEU A 2 15.36 19.93 30.33
CA LEU A 2 16.11 19.34 29.20
C LEU A 2 16.06 17.80 29.07
N TYR A 3 15.71 17.06 30.14
CA TYR A 3 15.69 15.58 30.11
C TYR A 3 14.44 14.98 29.45
N ALA A 4 13.31 15.66 29.51
CA ALA A 4 12.05 15.18 28.92
C ALA A 4 12.04 15.30 27.38
N GLY A 5 12.77 16.28 26.83
CA GLY A 5 12.89 16.47 25.38
C GLY A 5 13.62 15.33 24.69
N ASN A 6 14.65 14.76 25.33
CA ASN A 6 15.40 13.62 24.78
C ASN A 6 14.59 12.32 24.78
N ALA A 7 13.72 12.09 25.77
CA ALA A 7 12.90 10.88 25.81
C ALA A 7 11.79 10.90 24.73
N VAL A 8 11.18 12.06 24.49
CA VAL A 8 10.15 12.23 23.45
C VAL A 8 10.77 12.15 22.04
N THR A 9 11.93 12.76 21.82
CA THR A 9 12.65 12.69 20.54
C THR A 9 13.28 11.31 20.31
N ALA A 10 13.77 10.64 21.36
CA ALA A 10 14.22 9.25 21.27
C ALA A 10 13.08 8.30 20.93
N ASN A 11 11.88 8.44 21.53
CA ASN A 11 10.72 7.61 21.16
C ASN A 11 10.19 7.91 19.75
N ALA A 12 10.31 9.15 19.28
CA ALA A 12 9.92 9.50 17.91
C ALA A 12 10.89 8.93 16.85
N ILE A 13 12.17 8.78 17.19
CA ILE A 13 13.20 8.16 16.31
C ILE A 13 13.20 6.63 16.46
N LYS A 14 12.86 6.12 17.65
CA LYS A 14 12.50 4.73 17.91
C LYS A 14 11.07 4.47 17.43
N GLY A 15 10.71 5.03 16.27
CA GLY A 15 9.47 4.71 15.62
C GLY A 15 9.41 3.20 15.48
N ASP A 16 8.35 2.60 16.01
CA ASP A 16 7.88 1.29 15.59
C ASP A 16 7.51 1.39 14.10
N TYR A 17 8.51 1.52 13.23
CA TYR A 17 8.34 1.54 11.78
C TYR A 17 7.98 0.15 11.26
N LEU A 18 8.17 -0.88 12.09
CA LEU A 18 7.83 -2.27 11.84
C LEU A 18 7.10 -2.84 13.04
N ASP A 19 5.95 -2.26 13.38
CA ASP A 19 4.96 -3.04 14.12
C ASP A 19 4.70 -4.32 13.28
N LYS A 20 4.90 -5.51 13.86
CA LYS A 20 4.87 -6.79 13.14
C LYS A 20 3.54 -6.97 12.39
N ARG A 21 2.48 -6.32 12.89
CA ARG A 21 1.13 -6.27 12.32
C ARG A 21 1.08 -5.52 10.97
N MET A 22 2.00 -4.60 10.71
CA MET A 22 2.09 -3.84 9.44
C MET A 22 2.83 -4.59 8.33
N ILE A 23 3.59 -5.63 8.64
CA ILE A 23 4.39 -6.37 7.66
C ILE A 23 3.48 -7.08 6.64
N ALA A 24 2.41 -7.72 7.11
CA ALA A 24 1.48 -8.44 6.25
C ALA A 24 0.80 -7.55 5.21
N PRO A 25 0.11 -6.44 5.57
CA PRO A 25 -0.53 -5.58 4.59
C PRO A 25 0.47 -4.94 3.61
N VAL A 26 1.65 -4.53 4.08
CA VAL A 26 2.68 -3.93 3.21
C VAL A 26 3.20 -4.94 2.17
N ILE A 27 3.54 -6.17 2.57
CA ILE A 27 4.03 -7.19 1.62
C ILE A 27 2.97 -7.50 0.58
N ILE A 28 1.71 -7.69 1.00
CA ILE A 28 0.60 -7.98 0.08
C ILE A 28 0.42 -6.84 -0.92
N THR A 29 0.41 -5.58 -0.45
CA THR A 29 0.27 -4.43 -1.35
C THR A 29 1.45 -4.33 -2.31
N VAL A 30 2.70 -4.55 -1.86
CA VAL A 30 3.87 -4.52 -2.75
C VAL A 30 3.77 -5.61 -3.83
N LEU A 31 3.42 -6.84 -3.47
CA LEU A 31 3.23 -7.93 -4.44
C LEU A 31 2.11 -7.60 -5.45
N LEU A 32 1.02 -7.01 -4.97
CA LEU A 32 -0.11 -6.60 -5.80
C LEU A 32 0.27 -5.47 -6.77
N LEU A 33 1.04 -4.48 -6.31
CA LEU A 33 1.56 -3.41 -7.17
C LEU A 33 2.49 -3.97 -8.25
N LEU A 34 3.40 -4.89 -7.89
CA LEU A 34 4.27 -5.57 -8.86
C LEU A 34 3.44 -6.34 -9.89
N TYR A 35 2.38 -7.01 -9.46
CA TYR A 35 1.46 -7.71 -10.36
C TYR A 35 0.79 -6.74 -11.36
N PHE A 36 0.28 -5.60 -10.91
CA PHE A 36 -0.36 -4.62 -11.81
C PHE A 36 0.63 -3.95 -12.76
N VAL A 37 1.85 -3.68 -12.31
CA VAL A 37 2.92 -3.16 -13.17
C VAL A 37 3.31 -4.21 -14.22
N ALA A 38 3.45 -5.47 -13.83
CA ALA A 38 3.73 -6.56 -14.77
C ALA A 38 2.59 -6.74 -15.78
N PHE A 39 1.33 -6.62 -15.34
CA PHE A 39 0.18 -6.65 -16.23
C PHE A 39 0.20 -5.50 -17.24
N GLY A 40 0.47 -4.26 -16.79
CA GLY A 40 0.61 -3.11 -17.69
C GLY A 40 1.77 -3.27 -18.68
N ALA A 41 2.91 -3.81 -18.23
CA ALA A 41 4.05 -4.09 -19.10
C ALA A 41 3.73 -5.17 -20.15
N LEU A 42 3.02 -6.24 -19.75
CA LEU A 42 2.56 -7.28 -20.67
C LEU A 42 1.55 -6.72 -21.68
N TRP A 43 0.66 -5.85 -21.24
CA TRP A 43 -0.30 -5.18 -22.10
C TRP A 43 0.43 -4.38 -23.20
N MET A 44 1.38 -3.52 -22.82
CA MET A 44 2.21 -2.75 -23.76
C MET A 44 3.01 -3.65 -24.71
N ALA A 45 3.48 -4.81 -24.25
CA ALA A 45 4.24 -5.75 -25.08
C ALA A 45 3.37 -6.48 -26.11
N LEU A 46 2.06 -6.58 -25.88
CA LEU A 46 1.09 -7.26 -26.75
C LEU A 46 0.23 -6.29 -27.57
N GLU A 47 0.40 -4.99 -27.37
CA GLU A 47 -0.43 -3.92 -27.94
C GLU A 47 -0.25 -3.71 -29.45
N ASP A 48 0.66 -4.43 -30.11
CA ASP A 48 1.07 -4.11 -31.48
C ASP A 48 -0.12 -4.07 -32.46
N GLY A 49 -0.37 -2.89 -33.03
CA GLY A 49 -1.49 -2.61 -33.93
C GLY A 49 -2.86 -2.36 -33.29
N MET A 50 -2.97 -2.24 -31.96
CA MET A 50 -4.25 -1.92 -31.30
C MET A 50 -4.63 -0.43 -31.45
N PRO A 51 -5.94 -0.11 -31.53
CA PRO A 51 -6.39 1.28 -31.50
C PRO A 51 -6.03 1.94 -30.17
N LEU A 52 -5.59 3.21 -30.20
CA LEU A 52 -5.22 3.99 -29.01
C LEU A 52 -6.27 3.96 -27.89
N ILE A 53 -7.57 3.89 -28.23
CA ILE A 53 -8.65 3.83 -27.24
C ILE A 53 -8.57 2.53 -26.40
N VAL A 54 -8.22 1.41 -27.03
CA VAL A 54 -8.12 0.09 -26.38
C VAL A 54 -6.93 0.06 -25.45
N THR A 55 -5.81 0.66 -25.87
CA THR A 55 -4.62 0.85 -25.04
C THR A 55 -4.92 1.64 -23.77
N ILE A 56 -5.57 2.79 -23.92
CA ILE A 56 -5.91 3.66 -22.78
C ILE A 56 -6.83 2.93 -21.81
N MET A 57 -7.84 2.20 -22.33
CA MET A 57 -8.73 1.40 -21.49
C MET A 57 -7.96 0.29 -20.77
N GLY A 58 -7.10 -0.45 -21.47
CA GLY A 58 -6.31 -1.54 -20.90
C GLY A 58 -5.33 -1.11 -19.82
N LEU A 59 -4.71 0.06 -19.96
CA LEU A 59 -3.80 0.63 -18.94
C LEU A 59 -4.54 1.34 -17.80
N SER A 60 -5.74 1.87 -18.06
CA SER A 60 -6.51 2.55 -17.02
C SER A 60 -6.94 1.61 -15.90
N ILE A 61 -7.25 0.35 -16.23
CA ILE A 61 -7.66 -0.67 -15.27
C ILE A 61 -6.59 -0.93 -14.19
N PRO A 62 -5.36 -1.38 -14.54
CA PRO A 62 -4.32 -1.59 -13.53
C PRO A 62 -3.94 -0.30 -12.82
N ALA A 63 -4.01 0.87 -13.47
CA ALA A 63 -3.74 2.14 -12.83
C ALA A 63 -4.76 2.47 -11.72
N ILE A 64 -6.06 2.27 -11.95
CA ILE A 64 -7.10 2.45 -10.94
C ILE A 64 -6.89 1.46 -9.79
N CYS A 65 -6.57 0.20 -10.11
CA CYS A 65 -6.31 -0.81 -9.09
C CYS A 65 -5.09 -0.49 -8.22
N ILE A 66 -4.03 0.11 -8.79
CA ILE A 66 -2.87 0.60 -8.03
C ILE A 66 -3.30 1.65 -7.01
N VAL A 67 -4.06 2.66 -7.45
CA VAL A 67 -4.55 3.73 -6.56
C VAL A 67 -5.42 3.16 -5.44
N ALA A 68 -6.37 2.26 -5.77
CA ALA A 68 -7.22 1.61 -4.79
C ALA A 68 -6.41 0.77 -3.78
N SER A 69 -5.38 0.05 -4.24
CA SER A 69 -4.53 -0.77 -3.38
C SER A 69 -3.74 0.07 -2.36
N VAL A 70 -3.25 1.23 -2.80
CA VAL A 70 -2.56 2.18 -1.91
C VAL A 70 -3.54 2.81 -0.92
N TYR A 71 -4.75 3.15 -1.36
CA TYR A 71 -5.79 3.70 -0.49
C TYR A 71 -6.15 2.73 0.65
N VAL A 72 -6.40 1.46 0.33
CA VAL A 72 -6.69 0.40 1.32
C VAL A 72 -5.51 0.21 2.27
N LEU A 73 -4.26 0.23 1.77
CA LEU A 73 -3.08 0.15 2.64
C LEU A 73 -3.05 1.31 3.64
N ILE A 74 -3.36 2.53 3.21
CA ILE A 74 -3.41 3.70 4.10
C ILE A 74 -4.49 3.53 5.17
N GLU A 75 -5.68 3.06 4.82
CA GLU A 75 -6.75 2.79 5.80
C GLU A 75 -6.32 1.74 6.82
N ARG A 76 -5.71 0.63 6.38
CA ARG A 76 -5.21 -0.40 7.29
C ARG A 76 -4.10 0.11 8.22
N ILE A 77 -3.20 0.95 7.70
CA ILE A 77 -2.18 1.60 8.54
C ILE A 77 -2.85 2.51 9.58
N LYS A 78 -3.91 3.25 9.21
CA LYS A 78 -4.64 4.11 10.14
C LYS A 78 -5.37 3.30 11.21
N GLU A 79 -6.00 2.18 10.85
CA GLU A 79 -6.68 1.27 11.79
C GLU A 79 -5.71 0.64 12.78
N ILE A 80 -4.59 0.07 12.31
CA ILE A 80 -3.57 -0.52 13.20
C ILE A 80 -3.02 0.53 14.16
N ARG A 81 -2.81 1.77 13.68
CA ARG A 81 -2.28 2.87 14.52
C ARG A 81 -3.31 3.51 15.43
N SER A 82 -4.60 3.45 15.11
CA SER A 82 -5.64 4.01 15.96
C SER A 82 -5.90 3.15 17.20
N GLY A 83 -5.39 1.91 17.23
CA GLY A 83 -5.62 0.98 18.33
C GLY A 83 -7.08 0.55 18.44
N VAL A 84 -7.91 0.89 17.46
CA VAL A 84 -9.19 0.24 17.22
C VAL A 84 -8.80 -1.14 16.73
N GLU A 85 -8.93 -2.14 17.61
CA GLU A 85 -8.75 -3.53 17.21
C GLU A 85 -9.67 -3.77 16.01
N ASP A 86 -9.07 -4.16 14.88
CA ASP A 86 -9.78 -4.79 13.78
C ASP A 86 -10.32 -6.09 14.38
N ASP A 87 -11.48 -5.99 15.06
CA ASP A 87 -12.18 -6.99 15.89
C ASP A 87 -12.58 -8.21 15.03
N LEU A 88 -11.61 -8.90 14.43
CA LEU A 88 -11.78 -10.22 13.85
C LEU A 88 -11.81 -11.30 14.94
N ASP A 89 -11.34 -10.99 16.16
CA ASP A 89 -11.41 -11.86 17.34
C ASP A 89 -12.83 -11.99 17.94
N LYS A 90 -13.84 -11.33 17.36
CA LYS A 90 -15.25 -11.41 17.79
C LYS A 90 -16.12 -12.40 17.01
N TYR A 91 -15.54 -13.23 16.15
CA TYR A 91 -16.26 -14.27 15.41
C TYR A 91 -15.65 -15.66 15.59
#